data_AF-U1S4L4-F1
#
_entry.id   AF-U1S4L4-F1
#
_cell.length_a   1.000
_cell.length_b   1.000
_cell.length_c   1.000
_cell.angle_alpha   90.00
_cell.angle_beta   90.00
_cell.angle_gamma   90.00
#
_symmetry.space_group_name_H-M   'P 1'
#
loop_
_entity.id
_entity.type
_entity.pdbx_description
1 polymer ?
#
loop_
_entity_poly.entity_id
_entity_poly.type
_entity_poly.pdbx_seq_one_letter_code
_entity_poly.pdbx_strand_id
1 'polypeptide(L)'
;MLTSLGFGHVSGLIAIVHPGAFEAALRQAAGQEAVDAWLASANARLAAGTRRRRAGMIGRAPLFEPVQGRRLGEESKQRDPHEVEAAMLLDPNARLGTDGVYHAGE
;
A
#
# COMPACT_ATOMS: atom_id res chain seq x y z
N MET A 1 -12.04 19.95 -9.33
CA MET A 1 -13.31 19.65 -8.65
C MET A 1 -14.09 18.68 -9.51
N LEU A 2 -14.55 17.56 -8.96
CA LEU A 2 -15.39 16.59 -9.64
C LEU A 2 -16.79 16.66 -9.04
N THR A 3 -17.80 16.62 -9.90
CA THR A 3 -19.22 16.60 -9.53
C THR A 3 -19.91 15.45 -10.21
N SER A 4 -20.78 14.74 -9.49
CA SER A 4 -21.59 13.65 -10.03
C SER A 4 -23.04 13.81 -9.56
N LEU A 5 -23.98 13.51 -10.46
CA LEU A 5 -25.42 13.58 -10.20
C LEU A 5 -26.05 12.23 -10.57
N GLY A 6 -26.76 11.63 -9.61
CA GLY A 6 -27.50 10.38 -9.77
C GLY A 6 -29.01 10.58 -9.65
N PHE A 7 -29.78 9.57 -10.08
CA PHE A 7 -31.23 9.55 -9.86
C PHE A 7 -31.57 9.61 -8.36
N GLY A 8 -32.73 10.18 -8.02
CA GLY A 8 -33.20 10.27 -6.64
C GLY A 8 -32.51 11.35 -5.80
N HIS A 9 -32.15 12.49 -6.41
CA HIS A 9 -31.50 13.63 -5.74
C HIS A 9 -30.12 13.34 -5.14
N VAL A 10 -29.41 12.31 -5.62
CA VAL A 10 -28.05 12.01 -5.18
C VAL A 10 -27.06 12.95 -5.86
N SER A 11 -26.36 13.75 -5.06
CA SER A 11 -25.33 14.67 -5.52
C SER A 11 -24.00 14.39 -4.81
N GLY A 12 -22.91 14.32 -5.56
CA GLY A 12 -21.57 14.09 -5.06
C GLY A 12 -20.59 15.18 -5.51
N LEU A 13 -19.72 15.60 -4.59
CA LEU A 13 -18.67 16.59 -4.84
C LEU A 13 -17.33 16.08 -4.30
N ILE A 14 -16.27 16.18 -5.11
CA ILE A 14 -14.89 15.87 -4.70
C ILE A 14 -13.97 17.03 -5.08
N ALA A 15 -13.27 17.57 -4.09
CA ALA A 15 -12.18 18.52 -4.29
C ALA A 15 -10.84 17.77 -4.27
N ILE A 16 -10.06 17.90 -5.35
CA ILE A 16 -8.69 17.40 -5.43
C ILE A 16 -7.78 18.62 -5.49
N VAL A 17 -6.77 18.64 -4.63
CA VAL A 17 -5.77 19.71 -4.52
C VAL A 17 -4.45 19.20 -5.07
N HIS A 18 -3.63 20.12 -5.57
CA HIS A 18 -2.31 19.79 -6.10
C HIS A 18 -1.42 19.12 -5.02
N PRO A 19 -0.69 18.03 -5.34
CA PRO A 19 0.14 17.31 -4.36
C PRO A 19 1.21 18.17 -3.66
N GLY A 20 1.68 19.24 -4.31
CA GLY A 20 2.62 20.20 -3.71
C GLY A 20 2.10 20.87 -2.43
N ALA A 21 0.78 20.89 -2.19
CA ALA A 21 0.23 21.35 -0.91
C ALA A 21 0.62 20.42 0.26
N PHE A 22 0.68 19.11 0.01
CA PHE A 22 1.17 18.15 1.01
C PHE A 22 2.66 18.33 1.27
N GLU A 23 3.46 18.51 0.22
CA GLU A 23 4.90 18.77 0.35
C GLU A 23 5.17 20.03 1.19
N ALA A 24 4.40 21.11 0.97
CA ALA A 24 4.49 22.33 1.78
C ALA A 24 4.12 22.08 3.25
N ALA A 25 3.06 21.31 3.52
CA ALA A 25 2.65 20.95 4.86
C ALA A 25 3.69 20.06 5.57
N LEU A 26 4.28 19.09 4.86
CA LEU A 26 5.34 18.23 5.37
C LEU A 26 6.58 19.04 5.73
N ARG A 27 6.97 19.99 4.86
CA ARG A 27 8.06 20.93 5.13
C ARG A 27 7.82 21.73 6.41
N GLN A 28 6.60 22.21 6.61
CA GLN A 28 6.23 22.98 7.80
C GLN A 28 6.23 22.12 9.07
N ALA A 29 5.73 20.88 9.00
CA ALA A 29 5.56 20.01 10.16
C ALA A 29 6.83 19.26 10.58
N ALA A 30 7.68 18.88 9.62
CA ALA A 30 8.81 17.97 9.84
C ALA A 30 10.13 18.44 9.18
N GLY A 31 10.15 19.63 8.56
CA GLY A 31 11.34 20.22 7.98
C GLY A 31 11.71 19.68 6.59
N GLN A 32 12.82 20.18 6.06
CA GLN A 32 13.27 19.89 4.69
C GLN A 32 13.78 18.45 4.53
N GLU A 33 14.46 17.90 5.54
CA GLU A 33 14.97 16.51 5.48
C GLU A 33 13.84 15.48 5.30
N ALA A 34 12.70 15.68 5.96
CA ALA A 34 11.52 14.83 5.79
C ALA A 34 10.95 14.92 4.37
N VAL A 35 10.96 16.11 3.77
CA VAL A 35 10.54 16.32 2.37
C VAL A 35 11.50 15.60 1.43
N ASP A 36 12.81 15.72 1.63
CA ASP A 36 13.82 15.10 0.78
C ASP A 36 13.74 13.57 0.84
N ALA A 37 13.59 13.02 2.05
CA ALA A 37 13.39 11.58 2.25
C ALA A 37 12.11 11.07 1.56
N TRP A 38 11.00 11.81 1.68
CA TRP A 38 9.76 11.49 1.02
C TRP A 38 9.89 11.56 -0.52
N LEU A 39 10.50 12.62 -1.06
CA LEU A 39 10.73 12.78 -2.50
C LEU A 39 11.62 11.66 -3.06
N ALA A 40 12.67 11.28 -2.33
CA ALA A 40 13.55 10.18 -2.72
C ALA A 40 12.76 8.86 -2.83
N SER A 41 11.95 8.54 -1.81
CA SER A 41 11.09 7.35 -1.79
C SER A 41 10.04 7.38 -2.92
N ALA A 42 9.36 8.51 -3.12
CA ALA A 42 8.36 8.70 -4.15
C ALA A 42 8.95 8.52 -5.56
N ASN A 43 10.11 9.11 -5.83
CA ASN A 43 10.79 8.99 -7.12
C ASN A 43 11.31 7.57 -7.37
N ALA A 44 11.87 6.91 -6.36
CA ALA A 44 12.27 5.50 -6.45
C ALA A 44 11.08 4.61 -6.81
N ARG A 45 9.92 4.83 -6.17
CA ARG A 45 8.69 4.10 -6.46
C ARG A 45 8.15 4.39 -7.86
N LEU A 46 8.17 5.65 -8.30
CA LEU A 46 7.72 6.05 -9.64
C LEU A 46 8.59 5.38 -10.73
N ALA A 47 9.90 5.35 -10.53
CA ALA A 47 10.83 4.70 -11.45
C ALA A 47 10.58 3.18 -11.52
N ALA A 48 10.45 2.52 -10.36
CA ALA A 48 10.14 1.09 -10.30
C ALA A 48 8.78 0.75 -10.93
N GLY A 49 7.74 1.54 -10.64
CA GLY A 49 6.41 1.38 -11.21
C GLY A 49 6.38 1.58 -12.73
N THR A 50 7.12 2.57 -13.23
CA THR A 50 7.24 2.81 -14.67
C THR A 50 7.89 1.64 -15.39
N ARG A 51 8.97 1.07 -14.81
CA ARG A 51 9.61 -0.15 -15.34
C ARG A 51 8.65 -1.33 -15.36
N ARG A 52 7.96 -1.61 -14.24
CA ARG A 52 6.98 -2.72 -14.15
C ARG A 52 5.84 -2.57 -15.15
N ARG A 53 5.25 -1.36 -15.24
CA ARG A 53 4.16 -1.07 -16.18
C ARG A 53 4.59 -1.30 -17.63
N ARG A 54 5.75 -0.77 -18.02
CA ARG A 54 6.28 -0.95 -19.39
C ARG A 54 6.54 -2.42 -19.70
N ALA A 55 7.16 -3.17 -18.79
CA ALA A 55 7.39 -4.60 -18.97
C ALA A 55 6.09 -5.36 -19.20
N GLY A 56 5.03 -5.03 -18.46
CA GLY A 56 3.74 -5.68 -18.66
C GLY A 56 2.98 -5.27 -19.91
N MET A 57 3.12 -4.02 -20.37
CA MET A 57 2.53 -3.58 -21.64
C MET A 57 3.08 -4.34 -22.85
N ILE A 58 4.32 -4.86 -22.77
CA ILE A 58 4.95 -5.66 -23.84
C ILE A 58 4.96 -7.15 -23.53
N GLY A 59 4.16 -7.62 -22.57
CA GLY A 59 4.04 -9.04 -22.22
C GLY A 59 5.27 -9.66 -21.54
N ARG A 60 6.23 -8.86 -21.06
CA ARG A 60 7.43 -9.36 -20.36
C ARG A 60 7.25 -9.54 -18.84
N ALA A 61 6.13 -9.08 -18.29
CA ALA A 61 5.75 -9.29 -16.90
C ALA A 61 4.22 -9.24 -16.74
N PRO A 62 3.61 -9.96 -15.80
CA PRO A 62 2.18 -9.81 -15.53
C PRO A 62 1.86 -8.47 -14.86
N LEU A 63 0.80 -7.81 -15.33
CA LEU A 63 0.22 -6.64 -14.66
C LEU A 63 -0.81 -7.02 -13.59
N PHE A 64 -1.28 -8.27 -13.61
CA PHE A 64 -2.18 -8.84 -12.63
C PHE A 64 -1.72 -10.26 -12.28
N GLU A 65 -1.59 -10.53 -10.99
CA GLU A 65 -1.25 -11.84 -10.43
C GLU A 65 -2.25 -12.11 -9.31
N PRO A 66 -2.98 -13.25 -9.32
CA PRO A 66 -3.83 -13.63 -8.20
C PRO A 66 -3.01 -13.72 -6.91
N VAL A 67 -3.55 -13.21 -5.81
CA VAL A 67 -2.92 -13.36 -4.49
C VAL A 67 -3.08 -14.81 -4.05
N GLN A 68 -1.97 -15.47 -3.71
CA GLN A 68 -1.97 -16.82 -3.15
C GLN A 68 -2.11 -16.75 -1.63
N GLY A 69 -3.19 -17.34 -1.11
CA GLY A 69 -3.46 -17.41 0.32
C GLY A 69 -3.52 -16.03 1.01
N ARG A 70 -3.32 -16.04 2.34
CA ARG A 70 -3.41 -14.85 3.21
C ARG A 70 -2.07 -14.44 3.83
N ARG A 71 -0.96 -15.02 3.36
CA ARG A 71 0.40 -14.81 3.90
C ARG A 71 0.51 -15.20 5.38
N LEU A 72 -0.06 -16.35 5.76
CA LEU A 72 -0.01 -16.88 7.13
C LEU A 72 1.15 -17.89 7.33
N GLY A 73 1.94 -18.11 6.28
CA GLY A 73 2.89 -19.22 6.20
C GLY A 73 2.20 -20.55 5.92
N GLU A 74 3.01 -21.55 5.53
CA GLU A 74 2.55 -22.93 5.32
C GLU A 74 2.40 -23.65 6.66
N GLU A 75 1.47 -24.60 6.70
CA GLU A 75 1.27 -25.47 7.86
C GLU A 75 2.51 -26.34 8.11
N SER A 76 2.94 -26.39 9.37
CA SER A 76 4.05 -27.24 9.80
C SER A 76 3.85 -27.68 11.25
N LYS A 77 4.70 -28.58 11.75
CA LYS A 77 4.65 -29.00 13.17
C LYS A 77 4.82 -27.85 14.16
N GLN A 78 5.38 -26.73 13.73
CA GLN A 78 5.66 -25.55 14.56
C GLN A 78 4.79 -24.34 14.19
N ARG A 79 3.89 -24.47 13.20
CA ARG A 79 3.06 -23.36 12.72
C ARG A 79 1.70 -23.88 12.28
N ASP A 80 0.68 -23.42 12.99
CA ASP A 80 -0.71 -23.51 12.54
C ASP A 80 -1.13 -22.15 11.95
N PRO A 81 -1.44 -22.06 10.65
CA PRO A 81 -1.94 -20.84 10.02
C PRO A 81 -3.21 -20.28 10.69
N HIS A 82 -4.04 -21.12 11.31
CA HIS A 82 -5.23 -20.69 12.03
C HIS A 82 -4.88 -19.90 13.30
N GLU A 83 -3.88 -20.37 14.05
CA GLU A 83 -3.38 -19.65 15.23
C GLU A 83 -2.70 -18.34 14.85
N VAL A 84 -1.92 -18.32 13.76
CA VAL A 84 -1.31 -17.10 13.22
C VAL A 84 -2.38 -16.08 12.82
N GLU A 85 -3.47 -16.53 12.20
CA GLU A 85 -4.58 -15.65 11.85
C GLU A 85 -5.25 -15.06 13.08
N ALA A 86 -5.58 -15.89 14.08
CA ALA A 86 -6.20 -15.41 15.31
C ALA A 86 -5.31 -14.38 16.02
N ALA A 87 -4.01 -14.66 16.15
CA ALA A 87 -3.04 -13.75 16.76
C ALA A 87 -2.92 -12.43 15.98
N MET A 88 -2.81 -12.49 14.65
CA MET A 88 -2.73 -11.30 13.79
C MET A 88 -3.98 -10.42 13.86
N LEU A 89 -5.17 -11.02 13.94
CA LEU A 89 -6.42 -10.27 14.07
C LEU A 89 -6.59 -9.58 15.43
N LEU A 90 -5.95 -10.12 16.48
CA LEU A 90 -6.02 -9.59 17.83
C LEU A 90 -4.91 -8.57 18.15
N ASP A 91 -3.83 -8.54 17.35
CA ASP A 91 -2.72 -7.60 17.53
C ASP A 91 -2.81 -6.37 16.58
N PRO A 92 -3.08 -5.15 17.09
CA PRO A 92 -3.11 -3.93 16.26
C PRO A 92 -1.74 -3.57 15.64
N ASN A 93 -0.66 -4.11 16.21
CA ASN A 93 0.70 -3.90 15.72
C ASN A 93 1.17 -4.99 14.75
N ALA A 94 0.34 -5.99 14.44
CA ALA A 94 0.71 -7.06 13.53
C ALA A 94 1.20 -6.50 12.17
N ARG A 95 2.39 -6.90 11.75
CA ARG A 95 2.98 -6.57 10.44
C ARG A 95 3.51 -7.84 9.79
N LEU A 96 3.71 -7.78 8.48
CA LEU A 96 4.42 -8.84 7.77
C LEU A 96 5.88 -8.84 8.20
N GLY A 97 6.42 -10.03 8.45
CA GLY A 97 7.84 -10.24 8.60
C GLY A 97 8.60 -9.97 7.30
N THR A 98 9.93 -9.99 7.39
CA THR A 98 10.82 -9.84 6.23
C THR A 98 10.69 -10.99 5.23
N ASP A 99 10.20 -12.15 5.69
CA ASP A 99 9.83 -13.33 4.91
C ASP A 99 8.48 -13.21 4.20
N GLY A 100 7.74 -12.13 4.43
CA GLY A 100 6.49 -11.83 3.74
C GLY A 100 5.29 -12.59 4.29
N VAL A 101 5.36 -13.13 5.51
CA VAL A 101 4.23 -13.75 6.22
C VAL A 101 3.97 -13.09 7.56
N TYR A 102 2.75 -13.24 8.09
CA TYR A 102 2.41 -12.87 9.45
C TYR A 102 2.93 -13.92 10.44
N HIS A 103 3.23 -13.47 11.65
CA HIS A 103 3.72 -14.30 12.74
C HIS A 103 2.79 -14.16 13.95
N ALA A 104 2.62 -15.24 14.71
CA ALA A 104 1.74 -15.28 15.87
C ALA A 104 2.44 -14.66 17.09
N GLY A 105 2.44 -13.34 17.19
CA GLY A 105 3.14 -12.60 18.23
C GLY A 105 4.67 -12.75 18.19
N GLU A 106 5.38 -11.71 18.62
CA GLU A 106 6.75 -11.82 19.15
C GLU A 106 6.69 -11.65 20.67
#